data_AF-A0A699V5B9-F1
#
_entry.id   AF-A0A699V5B9-F1
#
_cell.length_a   1.000
_cell.length_b   1.000
_cell.length_c   1.000
_cell.angle_alpha   90.00
_cell.angle_beta   90.00
_cell.angle_gamma   90.00
#
_symmetry.space_group_name_H-M   'P 1'
#
loop_
_entity.id
_entity.type
_entity.pdbx_description
1 polymer ?
#
loop_
_entity_poly.entity_id
_entity_poly.type
_entity_poly.pdbx_seq_one_letter_code
_entity_poly.pdbx_strand_id
1 'polypeptide(L)'
;MTIGLNLPVQILNAQTEARKEENYGAEDLGEMIKKLEPRVDGTLCLKNRSWIPYFGDLRALIMHESHKSKYSIHPGSDKMYQDLKKLYRWPNMKAEIATYVDICMTCAKV
;
A
#
# COMPACT_ATOMS: atom_id res chain seq x y z
N MET A 1 -19.62 -11.73 5.39
CA MET A 1 -19.10 -12.47 6.55
C MET A 1 -17.76 -13.01 6.09
N THR A 2 -16.62 -12.44 6.48
CA THR A 2 -16.04 -12.45 7.83
C THR A 2 -15.21 -11.19 8.10
N ILE A 3 -15.42 -10.64 9.29
CA ILE A 3 -14.46 -9.91 10.13
C ILE A 3 -14.10 -8.48 9.68
N GLY A 4 -14.42 -7.54 10.57
CA GLY A 4 -14.15 -6.11 10.44
C GLY A 4 -12.67 -5.83 10.23
N LEU A 5 -12.43 -4.94 9.27
CA LEU A 5 -11.15 -4.50 8.73
C LEU A 5 -10.30 -3.83 9.82
N ASN A 6 -9.49 -4.61 10.53
CA ASN A 6 -8.35 -4.04 11.25
C ASN A 6 -7.17 -3.96 10.26
N LEU A 7 -7.21 -2.95 9.40
CA LEU A 7 -6.14 -2.68 8.43
C LEU A 7 -4.74 -2.62 9.11
N PRO A 8 -4.56 -2.03 10.31
CA PRO A 8 -3.30 -2.15 11.06
C PRO A 8 -2.83 -3.59 11.30
N VAL A 9 -3.72 -4.51 11.68
CA VAL A 9 -3.36 -5.93 11.90
C VAL A 9 -2.96 -6.61 10.59
N GLN A 10 -3.64 -6.32 9.49
CA GLN A 10 -3.27 -6.90 8.19
C GLN A 10 -1.91 -6.38 7.72
N ILE A 11 -1.64 -5.08 7.92
CA ILE A 11 -0.33 -4.47 7.65
C ILE A 11 0.75 -5.17 8.49
N LEU A 12 0.53 -5.34 9.79
CA LEU A 12 1.50 -5.98 10.67
C LEU A 12 1.82 -7.42 10.23
N ASN A 13 0.80 -8.20 9.88
CA ASN A 13 0.99 -9.57 9.41
C ASN A 13 1.77 -9.61 8.10
N ALA A 14 1.41 -8.77 7.13
CA ALA A 14 2.11 -8.70 5.85
C ALA A 14 3.56 -8.23 6.02
N GLN A 15 3.83 -7.29 6.92
CA GLN A 15 5.18 -6.83 7.23
C GLN A 15 6.02 -7.92 7.90
N THR A 16 5.40 -8.74 8.73
CA THR A 16 6.05 -9.89 9.38
C THR A 16 6.44 -10.93 8.33
N GLU A 17 5.54 -11.25 7.41
CA GLU A 17 5.81 -12.16 6.28
C GLU A 17 6.92 -11.63 5.37
N ALA A 18 6.87 -10.35 4.99
CA ALA A 18 7.86 -9.71 4.13
C ALA A 18 9.27 -9.66 4.75
N ARG A 19 9.38 -9.77 6.07
CA ARG A 19 10.64 -9.74 6.82
C ARG A 19 11.27 -11.11 7.06
N LYS A 20 10.66 -12.20 6.60
CA LYS A 20 11.31 -13.51 6.61
C LYS A 20 12.48 -13.50 5.64
N GLU A 21 13.61 -14.11 6.04
CA GLU A 21 14.85 -14.07 5.24
C GLU A 21 14.68 -14.63 3.83
N GLU A 22 13.79 -15.63 3.68
CA GLU A 22 13.38 -16.22 2.40
C GLU A 22 12.75 -15.21 1.42
N ASN A 23 12.23 -14.09 1.92
CA ASN A 23 11.50 -13.08 1.14
C ASN A 23 12.32 -11.82 0.81
N TYR A 24 13.57 -11.73 1.26
CA TYR A 24 14.40 -10.51 1.08
C TYR A 24 14.70 -10.19 -0.40
N GLY A 25 14.68 -11.19 -1.28
CA GLY A 25 14.92 -11.02 -2.71
C GLY A 25 13.74 -10.44 -3.50
N ALA A 26 12.54 -10.36 -2.92
CA ALA A 26 11.33 -10.02 -3.67
C ALA A 26 11.23 -8.52 -4.05
N GLU A 27 11.76 -7.60 -3.23
CA GLU A 27 11.60 -6.15 -3.48
C GLU A 27 12.83 -5.29 -3.13
N ASP A 28 14.05 -5.84 -3.20
CA ASP A 28 15.26 -5.14 -2.71
C ASP A 28 15.06 -4.59 -1.29
N LEU A 29 14.43 -5.42 -0.45
CA LEU A 29 13.96 -5.02 0.88
C LEU A 29 15.12 -4.71 1.83
N GLY A 30 16.35 -5.13 1.49
CA GLY A 30 17.51 -5.08 2.38
C GLY A 30 17.86 -3.67 2.87
N GLU A 31 17.97 -2.69 1.98
CA GLU A 31 18.28 -1.31 2.40
C GLU A 31 17.05 -0.60 2.99
N MET A 32 15.86 -0.95 2.51
CA MET A 32 14.63 -0.30 2.93
C MET A 32 14.20 -0.71 4.34
N ILE A 33 14.32 -2.01 4.69
CA ILE A 33 14.03 -2.54 6.03
C ILE A 33 14.89 -1.86 7.10
N LYS A 34 16.16 -1.55 6.80
CA LYS A 34 17.09 -0.88 7.74
C LYS A 34 16.64 0.54 8.11
N LYS A 35 15.80 1.18 7.28
CA LYS A 35 15.28 2.55 7.49
C LYS A 35 13.89 2.56 8.11
N LEU A 36 13.31 1.39 8.42
CA LEU A 36 11.99 1.30 9.01
C LEU A 36 12.02 1.56 10.52
N GLU A 37 11.05 2.31 10.98
CA GLU A 37 10.84 2.69 12.37
C GLU A 37 9.57 2.00 12.89
N PRO A 38 9.62 1.31 14.05
CA PRO A 38 8.44 0.72 14.65
C PRO A 38 7.51 1.78 15.24
N ARG A 39 6.20 1.56 15.11
CA ARG A 39 5.14 2.34 15.79
C ARG A 39 4.71 1.67 17.09
N VAL A 40 3.88 2.37 17.86
CA VAL A 40 3.27 1.88 19.11
C VAL A 40 2.43 0.61 18.89
N ASP A 41 1.79 0.48 17.73
CA ASP A 41 1.00 -0.69 17.35
C ASP A 41 1.83 -1.85 16.75
N GLY A 42 3.17 -1.71 16.74
CA GLY A 42 4.10 -2.69 16.19
C GLY A 42 4.27 -2.63 14.67
N THR A 43 3.46 -1.84 13.96
CA THR A 43 3.64 -1.68 12.51
C THR A 43 4.91 -0.88 12.21
N LEU A 44 5.54 -1.19 11.07
CA LEU A 44 6.73 -0.51 10.59
C LEU A 44 6.36 0.65 9.68
N CYS A 45 7.06 1.77 9.85
CA CYS A 45 6.85 2.99 9.08
C CYS A 45 8.17 3.57 8.56
N LEU A 46 8.07 4.34 7.48
CA LEU A 46 9.18 5.08 6.89
C LEU A 46 8.80 6.55 6.83
N LYS A 47 9.50 7.42 7.57
CA LYS A 47 9.19 8.86 7.67
C LYS A 47 7.73 9.10 8.08
N ASN A 48 7.27 8.45 9.15
CA ASN A 48 5.89 8.49 9.65
C ASN A 48 4.80 7.99 8.70
N ARG A 49 5.14 7.23 7.65
CA ARG A 49 4.18 6.61 6.73
C ARG A 49 4.26 5.10 6.84
N SER A 50 3.13 4.42 6.95
CA SER A 50 3.12 2.96 7.11
C SER A 50 3.71 2.30 5.85
N TRP A 51 4.68 1.42 6.06
CA TRP A 51 5.29 0.68 4.95
C TRP A 51 4.36 -0.44 4.50
N ILE A 52 4.06 -0.49 3.20
CA ILE A 52 3.19 -1.53 2.64
C ILE A 52 4.04 -2.52 1.82
N PRO A 53 4.25 -3.74 2.31
CA PRO A 53 4.96 -4.76 1.55
C PRO A 53 4.15 -5.23 0.34
N TYR A 54 4.79 -5.92 -0.59
CA TYR A 54 4.09 -6.59 -1.70
C TYR A 54 3.17 -7.73 -1.24
N PHE A 55 3.45 -8.32 -0.08
CA PHE A 55 2.72 -9.45 0.47
C PHE A 55 1.33 -9.07 0.99
N GLY A 56 0.39 -10.01 0.88
CA GLY A 56 -0.95 -9.91 1.46
C GLY A 56 -1.93 -9.01 0.71
N ASP A 57 -1.68 -8.73 -0.58
CA ASP A 57 -2.55 -7.95 -1.48
C ASP A 57 -2.96 -6.55 -0.98
N LEU A 58 -2.24 -6.04 0.03
CA LEU A 58 -2.56 -4.78 0.69
C LEU A 58 -2.50 -3.59 -0.25
N ARG A 59 -1.56 -3.59 -1.20
CA ARG A 59 -1.45 -2.52 -2.20
C ARG A 59 -2.71 -2.45 -3.05
N ALA A 60 -3.18 -3.59 -3.56
CA ALA A 60 -4.39 -3.66 -4.37
C ALA A 60 -5.63 -3.26 -3.56
N LEU A 61 -5.74 -3.70 -2.30
CA LEU A 61 -6.84 -3.35 -1.40
C LEU A 61 -6.87 -1.84 -1.13
N ILE A 62 -5.74 -1.25 -0.73
CA ILE A 62 -5.60 0.20 -0.48
C ILE A 62 -5.94 1.00 -1.73
N MET A 63 -5.46 0.55 -2.90
CA MET A 63 -5.76 1.18 -4.18
C MET A 63 -7.26 1.11 -4.50
N HIS A 64 -7.88 -0.05 -4.33
CA HIS A 64 -9.30 -0.26 -4.57
C HIS A 64 -10.21 0.57 -3.65
N GLU A 65 -9.92 0.59 -2.36
CA GLU A 65 -10.68 1.40 -1.40
C GLU A 65 -10.57 2.90 -1.70
N SER A 66 -9.37 3.36 -2.06
CA SER A 66 -9.15 4.77 -2.42
C SER A 66 -9.87 5.18 -3.70
N HIS A 67 -9.88 4.28 -4.69
CA HIS A 67 -10.55 4.50 -5.97
C HIS A 67 -12.09 4.46 -5.83
N LYS A 68 -12.63 3.59 -4.97
CA LYS A 68 -14.08 3.40 -4.77
C LYS A 68 -14.69 4.36 -3.73
N SER A 69 -13.89 5.22 -3.10
CA SER A 69 -14.38 6.17 -2.11
C SER A 69 -15.53 7.01 -2.66
N LYS A 70 -16.64 7.11 -1.92
CA LYS A 70 -17.90 7.79 -2.34
C LYS A 70 -17.71 9.26 -2.75
N TYR A 71 -16.59 9.86 -2.37
CA TYR A 71 -16.24 11.27 -2.65
C TYR A 71 -15.28 11.42 -3.84
N SER A 72 -14.95 10.33 -4.52
CA SER A 72 -14.02 10.31 -5.64
C SER A 72 -14.77 10.05 -6.94
N ILE A 73 -15.05 11.13 -7.69
CA ILE A 73 -15.44 11.01 -9.09
C ILE A 73 -14.14 10.72 -9.84
N HIS A 74 -13.87 9.43 -10.11
CA HIS A 74 -12.69 8.91 -10.83
C HIS A 74 -11.40 9.71 -10.57
N PRO A 75 -10.76 9.53 -9.40
CA PRO A 75 -9.51 10.20 -9.12
C PRO A 75 -8.48 9.70 -10.13
N GLY A 76 -7.95 10.63 -10.94
CA GLY A 76 -6.77 10.32 -11.75
C GLY A 76 -5.62 9.82 -10.88
N SER A 77 -4.68 9.11 -11.51
CA SER A 77 -3.52 8.50 -10.84
C SER A 77 -2.75 9.48 -9.95
N ASP A 78 -2.61 10.74 -10.37
CA ASP A 78 -1.96 11.77 -9.58
C ASP A 78 -2.71 12.10 -8.29
N LYS A 79 -4.05 12.26 -8.34
CA LYS A 79 -4.86 12.56 -7.15
C LYS A 79 -4.76 11.41 -6.15
N MET A 80 -4.89 10.19 -6.64
CA MET A 80 -4.79 8.98 -5.83
C MET A 80 -3.40 8.84 -5.18
N TYR A 81 -2.32 9.10 -5.94
CA TYR A 81 -0.96 9.12 -5.39
C TYR A 81 -0.79 10.19 -4.30
N GLN A 82 -1.31 11.40 -4.51
CA GLN A 82 -1.20 12.50 -3.54
C GLN A 82 -1.89 12.21 -2.22
N ASP A 83 -3.00 11.49 -2.23
CA ASP A 83 -3.73 11.12 -1.02
C ASP A 83 -3.08 9.93 -0.32
N LEU A 84 -2.75 8.88 -1.06
CA LEU A 84 -2.13 7.69 -0.50
C LEU A 84 -0.73 7.94 0.07
N LYS A 85 0.09 8.78 -0.59
CA LYS A 85 1.45 9.05 -0.13
C LYS A 85 1.51 9.72 1.25
N LYS A 86 0.42 10.29 1.75
CA LYS A 86 0.35 10.91 3.08
C LYS A 86 0.40 9.86 4.20
N LEU A 87 -0.19 8.69 3.95
CA LEU A 87 -0.38 7.63 4.94
C LEU A 87 0.56 6.45 4.70
N TYR A 88 0.83 6.13 3.43
CA TYR A 88 1.49 4.90 3.05
C TYR A 88 2.74 5.15 2.22
N ARG A 89 3.64 4.15 2.20
CA ARG A 89 4.82 4.14 1.35
C ARG A 89 5.21 2.72 0.96
N TRP A 90 5.51 2.53 -0.33
CA TRP A 90 6.09 1.29 -0.86
C TRP A 90 6.91 1.57 -2.13
N PRO A 91 7.79 0.65 -2.57
CA PRO A 91 8.55 0.79 -3.82
C PRO A 91 7.62 0.95 -5.02
N ASN A 92 8.01 1.74 -6.02
CA ASN A 92 7.26 1.92 -7.27
C ASN A 92 5.79 2.38 -7.15
N MET A 93 5.38 2.89 -5.98
CA MET A 93 4.01 3.29 -5.66
C MET A 93 3.33 4.17 -6.73
N LYS A 94 4.04 5.16 -7.29
CA LYS A 94 3.45 6.04 -8.32
C LYS A 94 3.15 5.27 -9.62
N ALA A 95 4.04 4.37 -10.04
CA ALA A 95 3.88 3.59 -11.25
C ALA A 95 2.76 2.55 -11.09
N GLU A 96 2.72 1.85 -9.96
CA GLU A 96 1.65 0.89 -9.67
C GLU A 96 0.26 1.55 -9.65
N ILE A 97 0.14 2.75 -9.06
CA ILE A 97 -1.12 3.52 -9.08
C ILE A 97 -1.50 3.93 -10.51
N ALA A 98 -0.54 4.34 -11.33
CA ALA A 98 -0.80 4.68 -12.72
C ALA A 98 -1.32 3.46 -13.49
N THR A 99 -0.67 2.30 -13.37
CA THR A 99 -1.13 1.05 -13.96
C THR A 99 -2.52 0.66 -13.44
N TYR A 100 -2.78 0.79 -12.15
CA TYR A 100 -4.09 0.47 -11.55
C TYR A 100 -5.23 1.32 -12.11
N VAL A 101 -5.01 2.62 -12.28
CA VAL A 101 -6.00 3.54 -12.86
C VAL A 101 -6.17 3.30 -14.36
N ASP A 102 -5.09 2.94 -15.08
CA ASP A 102 -5.11 2.65 -16.52
C ASP A 102 -5.93 1.38 -16.85
N ILE A 103 -5.80 0.31 -16.06
CA ILE A 103 -6.60 -0.91 -16.21
C ILE A 103 -8.05 -0.75 -15.77
N CYS A 104 -8.41 0.38 -15.15
CA CYS A 104 -9.77 0.62 -14.68
C CYS A 104 -10.68 0.97 -15.86
N MET A 105 -11.46 0.00 -16.34
CA MET A 105 -12.43 0.19 -17.43
C MET A 105 -13.46 1.30 -17.20
N THR A 106 -13.64 1.75 -15.95
CA THR A 106 -14.52 2.90 -15.64
C THR A 106 -13.77 4.24 -15.73
N CYS A 107 -12.46 4.29 -15.47
CA CYS A 107 -11.64 5.47 -15.72
C CYS A 107 -11.29 5.66 -17.20
N ALA A 108 -11.14 4.58 -17.97
CA ALA A 108 -10.81 4.63 -19.40
C ALA A 108 -11.94 5.17 -20.29
N LYS A 109 -13.14 5.37 -19.74
CA LYS A 109 -14.34 5.89 -20.46
C LYS A 109 -14.63 7.37 -20.19
N VAL A 110 -13.80 8.05 -19.37
CA VAL A 110 -13.96 9.47 -19.03
C VAL A 110 -13.36 10.35 -20.11
#